data_AF-A0A0R1XG10-F1
#
_entry.id   AF-A0A0R1XG10-F1
#
_cell.length_a   1.000
_cell.length_b   1.000
_cell.length_c   1.000
_cell.angle_alpha   90.00
_cell.angle_beta   90.00
_cell.angle_gamma   90.00
#
_symmetry.space_group_name_H-M   'P 1'
#
loop_
_entity.id
_entity.type
_entity.pdbx_description
1 polymer ?
#
loop_
_entity_poly.entity_id
_entity_poly.type
_entity_poly.pdbx_seq_one_letter_code
_entity_poly.pdbx_strand_id
1 'polypeptide(L)' 'MDDYRAALARAKTVADCQRAYEEALAAKRRAYQKDYPETYRSLAAAKELDYWIKAENRAKVIESGHHSYGNLIRRQIKL' A
#
# COMPACT_ATOMS: atom_id res chain seq x y z
N MET A 1 13.90 -1.91 -11.06
CA MET A 1 13.29 -2.68 -9.95
C MET A 1 12.44 -1.70 -9.15
N ASP A 2 11.12 -1.89 -9.09
CA ASP A 2 10.22 -1.04 -8.29
C ASP A 2 10.67 -1.05 -6.82
N ASP A 3 11.12 0.10 -6.30
CA ASP A 3 11.63 0.29 -4.93
C ASP A 3 10.65 -0.26 -3.87
N TYR A 4 9.36 -0.13 -4.16
CA TYR A 4 8.27 -0.66 -3.35
C TYR A 4 8.29 -2.20 -3.17
N ARG A 5 8.54 -2.97 -4.24
CA ARG A 5 8.59 -4.44 -4.15
C ARG A 5 9.78 -4.89 -3.31
N ALA A 6 10.91 -4.20 -3.45
CA ALA A 6 12.10 -4.46 -2.65
C ALA A 6 11.90 -4.07 -1.17
N ALA A 7 11.17 -2.98 -0.90
CA ALA A 7 10.78 -2.59 0.46
C ALA A 7 9.88 -3.64 1.12
N LEU A 8 8.84 -4.12 0.42
CA LEU A 8 7.96 -5.19 0.92
C LEU A 8 8.71 -6.51 1.18
N ALA A 9 9.62 -6.91 0.29
CA ALA A 9 10.41 -8.12 0.48
C ALA A 9 11.28 -8.07 1.75
N ARG A 10 11.76 -6.87 2.12
CA ARG A 10 12.57 -6.62 3.32
C ARG A 10 11.74 -6.40 4.59
N ALA A 11 10.43 -6.18 4.46
CA ALA A 11 9.54 -5.99 5.61
C ALA A 11 9.55 -7.24 6.50
N LYS A 12 9.71 -7.01 7.81
CA LYS A 12 9.71 -8.05 8.86
C LYS A 12 8.47 -7.99 9.73
N THR A 13 7.80 -6.85 9.75
CA THR A 13 6.59 -6.61 10.53
C THR A 13 5.46 -6.08 9.64
N VAL A 14 4.24 -6.19 10.13
CA VAL A 14 3.06 -5.57 9.50
C VAL A 14 3.24 -4.05 9.42
N ALA A 15 3.83 -3.45 10.45
CA ALA A 15 4.15 -2.03 10.47
C ALA A 15 5.15 -1.65 9.35
N ASP A 16 6.13 -2.51 9.04
CA ASP A 16 7.04 -2.28 7.90
C ASP A 16 6.30 -2.36 6.57
N CYS A 17 5.33 -3.27 6.42
CA CYS A 17 4.50 -3.33 5.22
C CYS A 17 3.67 -2.06 5.03
N GLN A 18 3.03 -1.58 6.10
CA GLN A 18 2.26 -0.35 6.10
C GLN A 18 3.13 0.84 5.73
N ARG A 19 4.30 0.97 6.36
CA ARG A 19 5.24 2.05 6.07
C ARG A 19 5.73 2.02 4.62
N ALA A 20 6.11 0.85 4.11
CA ALA A 20 6.53 0.70 2.71
C ALA A 20 5.41 1.08 1.73
N TYR A 21 4.15 0.77 2.05
CA TYR A 21 2.98 1.16 1.27
C TYR A 21 2.78 2.68 1.27
N GLU A 22 2.77 3.31 2.43
CA GLU A 22 2.54 4.75 2.58
C GLU A 22 3.64 5.57 1.88
N GLU A 23 4.91 5.21 2.10
CA GLU A 23 6.06 5.88 1.48
C GLU A 23 6.01 5.77 -0.05
N ALA A 24 5.72 4.59 -0.57
CA ALA A 24 5.64 4.37 -2.02
C ALA A 24 4.45 5.11 -2.64
N LEU A 25 3.29 5.12 -1.98
CA LEU A 25 2.11 5.83 -2.46
C LEU A 25 2.34 7.35 -2.44
N ALA A 26 2.96 7.89 -1.39
CA ALA A 26 3.31 9.30 -1.30
C ALA A 26 4.29 9.71 -2.41
N ALA A 27 5.31 8.89 -2.67
CA ALA A 27 6.25 9.13 -3.76
C ALA A 27 5.56 9.12 -5.13
N LYS A 28 4.70 8.13 -5.39
CA LYS A 28 3.92 8.07 -6.64
C LYS A 28 2.93 9.21 -6.77
N ARG A 29 2.26 9.63 -5.70
CA ARG A 29 1.36 10.79 -5.69
C ARG A 29 2.11 12.07 -6.06
N ARG A 30 3.30 12.30 -5.50
CA ARG A 30 4.16 13.46 -5.85
C ARG A 30 4.59 13.43 -7.31
N ALA A 31 4.98 12.26 -7.82
CA ALA A 31 5.34 12.08 -9.23
C ALA A 31 4.13 12.37 -10.15
N TYR A 32 2.97 11.77 -9.87
CA TYR A 32 1.76 12.01 -10.67
C TYR A 32 1.29 13.46 -10.60
N GLN A 33 1.40 14.12 -9.45
CA GLN A 33 1.05 15.53 -9.35
C GLN A 33 1.95 16.42 -10.23
N LYS A 34 3.22 16.06 -10.38
CA LYS A 34 4.16 16.76 -11.26
C LYS A 34 3.90 16.47 -12.73
N ASP A 35 3.72 15.21 -13.08
CA ASP A 35 3.67 14.76 -14.47
C ASP A 35 2.26 14.86 -15.08
N TYR A 36 1.21 14.75 -14.24
CA TYR A 36 -0.20 14.67 -14.63
C TYR A 36 -1.11 15.45 -13.66
N PRO A 37 -0.95 16.77 -13.53
CA PRO A 37 -1.63 17.57 -12.50
C PRO A 37 -3.16 17.55 -12.59
N GLU A 38 -3.75 17.33 -13.76
CA GLU A 38 -5.21 17.20 -13.91
C GLU A 38 -5.76 15.83 -13.50
N THR A 39 -4.99 14.74 -13.67
CA THR A 39 -5.47 13.36 -13.45
C THR A 39 -4.78 12.63 -12.31
N TYR A 40 -3.85 13.27 -11.58
CA TYR A 40 -3.04 12.60 -10.56
C TYR A 40 -3.86 11.92 -9.47
N ARG A 41 -5.06 12.45 -9.14
CA ARG A 41 -5.94 11.87 -8.12
C ARG A 41 -6.43 10.49 -8.53
N SER A 42 -6.90 10.35 -9.77
CA SER A 42 -7.38 9.08 -10.32
C SER A 42 -6.22 8.08 -10.48
N LEU A 43 -5.06 8.55 -10.95
CA LEU A 43 -3.86 7.71 -11.06
C LEU A 43 -3.36 7.24 -9.69
N ALA A 44 -3.36 8.13 -8.70
CA ALA A 44 -2.98 7.80 -7.33
C ALA A 44 -3.97 6.80 -6.70
N ALA A 45 -5.28 6.95 -6.90
CA ALA A 45 -6.28 6.02 -6.38
C ALA A 45 -6.16 4.62 -6.99
N ALA A 46 -5.93 4.51 -8.31
CA ALA A 46 -5.66 3.23 -8.96
C ALA A 46 -4.38 2.58 -8.40
N LYS A 47 -3.34 3.39 -8.14
CA LYS A 47 -2.07 2.90 -7.61
C LYS A 47 -2.15 2.50 -6.14
N GLU A 48 -2.97 3.20 -5.37
CA GLU A 48 -3.28 2.93 -3.97
C GLU A 48 -3.82 1.50 -3.80
N LEU A 49 -4.79 1.10 -4.63
CA LEU A 49 -5.33 -0.26 -4.58
C LEU A 49 -4.28 -1.34 -4.89
N ASP A 50 -3.48 -1.13 -5.94
CA ASP A 50 -2.38 -2.06 -6.32
C ASP A 50 -1.35 -2.21 -5.19
N TYR A 51 -0.98 -1.11 -4.54
CA TYR A 51 -0.03 -1.15 -3.45
C TYR A 51 -0.64 -1.78 -2.20
N TRP A 52 -1.86 -1.39 -1.82
CA TRP A 52 -2.53 -1.98 -0.67
C TRP A 52 -2.62 -3.51 -0.78
N ILE A 53 -3.04 -4.06 -1.92
CA ILE A 53 -3.11 -5.52 -2.13
C ILE A 53 -1.74 -6.18 -1.90
N LYS A 54 -0.66 -5.57 -2.38
CA LYS A 54 0.70 -6.11 -2.21
C LYS A 54 1.18 -6.05 -0.77
N ALA A 55 0.93 -4.94 -0.07
CA ALA A 55 1.23 -4.81 1.34
C ALA A 55 0.44 -5.80 2.19
N GLU A 56 -0.87 -5.95 1.94
CA GLU A 56 -1.73 -6.93 2.58
C GLU A 56 -1.25 -8.36 2.36
N ASN A 57 -0.91 -8.73 1.12
CA ASN A 57 -0.41 -10.07 0.84
C ASN A 57 0.91 -10.34 1.59
N ARG A 58 1.80 -9.35 1.69
CA ARG A 58 3.04 -9.49 2.45
C ARG A 58 2.80 -9.51 3.96
N ALA A 59 1.93 -8.63 4.47
CA ALA A 59 1.52 -8.59 5.85
C ALA A 59 0.89 -9.92 6.24
N LYS A 60 0.03 -10.50 5.38
CA LYS A 60 -0.49 -11.86 5.57
C LYS A 60 0.61 -12.89 5.64
N VAL A 61 1.65 -12.87 4.81
CA VAL A 61 2.77 -13.83 4.93
C VAL A 61 3.54 -13.66 6.25
N ILE A 62 3.73 -12.42 6.72
CA ILE A 62 4.38 -12.13 8.00
C ILE A 62 3.48 -12.55 9.17
N GLU A 63 2.19 -12.26 9.05
CA GLU A 63 1.16 -12.56 10.04
C GLU A 63 0.95 -14.04 10.11
N SER A 64 0.60 -14.74 9.02
CA SER A 64 0.24 -16.17 8.89
C SER A 64 1.29 -17.20 9.34
N GLY A 65 2.25 -16.78 10.16
CA GLY A 65 2.50 -17.49 11.41
C GLY A 65 1.32 -17.48 12.41
N HIS A 66 0.29 -16.64 12.24
CA HIS A 66 -0.87 -16.29 13.07
C HIS A 66 -1.83 -15.34 12.27
N HIS A 67 -3.02 -15.86 11.91
CA HIS A 67 -4.20 -15.28 11.24
C HIS A 67 -4.38 -13.74 10.98
N SER A 68 -4.88 -13.44 9.78
CA SER A 68 -5.14 -12.13 9.12
C SER A 68 -6.19 -11.19 9.76
N TYR A 69 -5.93 -9.87 9.76
CA TYR A 69 -6.86 -8.78 10.11
C TYR A 69 -7.99 -8.56 9.07
N GLY A 70 -8.96 -9.48 8.99
CA GLY A 70 -10.22 -9.28 8.26
C GLY A 70 -11.13 -8.13 8.75
N ASN A 71 -10.62 -7.21 9.60
CA ASN A 71 -11.38 -6.16 10.28
C ASN A 71 -11.21 -4.75 9.70
N LEU A 72 -10.28 -4.50 8.77
CA LEU A 72 -10.05 -3.15 8.25
C LEU A 72 -11.16 -2.65 7.30
N ILE A 73 -11.87 -3.56 6.63
CA ILE A 73 -13.01 -3.22 5.74
C ILE A 73 -14.21 -2.66 6.52
N ARG A 74 -14.39 -3.02 7.81
CA ARG A 74 -15.55 -2.54 8.59
C ARG A 74 -15.45 -1.07 9.03
N ARG A 75 -14.27 -0.43 8.93
CA ARG A 75 -14.06 0.92 9.46
C ARG A 75 -14.29 2.05 8.45
N GLN A 76 -14.30 1.75 7.15
CA GLN A 76 -14.50 2.74 6.07
C GLN A 76 -15.89 2.70 5.43
N ILE A 77 -16.71 1.69 5.71
CA ILE A 77 -18.13 1.66 5.31
C ILE A 77 -18.98 1.99 6.53
N LYS A 78 -18.99 3.27 6.92
CA LYS A 78 -20.15 3.82 7.64
C LYS A 78 -20.92 4.65 6.63
N LEU A 79 -22.04 4.08 6.17
CA LEU A 79 -23.19 4.83 5.64
C LEU A 79 -23.77 5.71 6.76
#